data_AF-A0A348G5Y8-F1
#
_entry.id   AF-A0A348G5Y8-F1
#
_cell.length_a   1.000
_cell.length_b   1.000
_cell.length_c   1.000
_cell.angle_alpha   90.00
_cell.angle_beta   90.00
_cell.angle_gamma   90.00
#
_symmetry.space_group_name_H-M   'P 1'
#
loop_
_entity.id
_entity.type
_entity.pdbx_description
1 polymer ?
#
loop_
_entity_poly.entity_id
_entity_poly.type
_entity_poly.pdbx_seq_one_letter_code
_entity_poly.pdbx_strand_id
1 'polypeptide(L)'
;MTRALVLLCMVIILPLVRCHKIHEHMTREEMLSVFYTGHESVPPYEVVPVFHTIQKRSIDAKPQIHLKAFGKDISLSLKPTEGLLTANSLPMWTVTRNASQPDGLHYERVKDVDVDIGDIYQDTENMASILLHQDTNGKVRLDGTIGSELVIRPLPERVLQEIVSKSPAFRESTLLPNLTENENLTRTSHHIVFKKVDRPVGDEYSDFSLMEPDHLAKRYRIKRSTNNRLKREAPYVIYPEILCIVDYDGYRLHGGDNVQIKRYFVSFWNGVDLRYKLLKGPKIRISIAGIIISRGRDATPYLERNRVGRDAIDSAAALTDMGKYLFRERRLPVYDIAVAVTKLDMCRRQYANDVCNRGTAGFAYVGGACVVNKRLEKVNSVAIIEDTGGFSGIIVAAHEVGHLLGAVHDGSPPPSYLGGPGAEKCRWEDGYIMSDLRHTEKGFKWSHCSVSSFHHFLNGDTATCLYNAPHEDEALPRVLPGKLLSLDAQCRKDRGTSACFKDDRVCAQLFCFDAGSGYCVAYRPAAEGSPCGDGQYCLNGKCVAEHENIIPDYTQNIPTYIRRDSIFSPTLHNRPIFAQYNSTDYRNRGR
;
A
#
# COMPACT_ATOMS: atom_id res chain seq x y z
N MET A 1 29.54 -78.19 29.39
CA MET A 1 29.43 -78.00 27.93
C MET A 1 28.08 -77.32 27.71
N THR A 2 27.87 -76.16 27.09
CA THR A 2 28.64 -75.30 26.17
C THR A 2 27.82 -74.00 26.03
N ARG A 3 28.47 -72.82 26.14
CA ARG A 3 28.22 -71.49 25.49
C ARG A 3 26.76 -70.95 25.44
N ALA A 4 26.45 -69.69 25.77
CA ALA A 4 27.13 -68.46 25.38
C ALA A 4 26.64 -67.24 26.21
N LEU A 5 27.53 -66.27 26.37
CA LEU A 5 27.24 -64.88 26.76
C LEU A 5 26.24 -64.26 25.79
N VAL A 6 25.19 -63.60 26.31
CA VAL A 6 24.47 -62.55 25.61
C VAL A 6 24.44 -61.33 26.52
N LEU A 7 25.31 -60.36 26.23
CA LEU A 7 25.15 -58.98 26.70
C LEU A 7 23.86 -58.44 26.08
N LEU A 8 22.86 -58.17 26.90
CA LEU A 8 21.72 -57.34 26.50
C LEU A 8 22.08 -55.88 26.80
N CYS A 9 22.46 -55.15 25.75
CA CYS A 9 22.50 -53.69 25.77
C CYS A 9 21.10 -53.16 26.10
N MET A 10 20.88 -52.69 27.33
CA MET A 10 19.83 -51.72 27.66
C MET A 10 20.22 -50.38 27.02
N VAL A 11 20.02 -50.26 25.70
CA VAL A 11 19.95 -48.97 25.04
C VAL A 11 18.64 -48.33 25.50
N ILE A 12 18.78 -47.31 26.33
CA ILE A 12 17.74 -46.33 26.64
C ILE A 12 17.33 -45.69 25.31
N ILE A 13 16.27 -46.22 24.68
CA ILE A 13 15.59 -45.56 23.57
C ILE A 13 14.68 -44.50 24.20
N LEU A 14 15.24 -43.33 24.48
CA LEU A 14 14.49 -42.08 24.56
C LEU A 14 14.52 -41.48 23.14
N PRO A 15 13.42 -41.49 22.36
CA PRO A 15 13.39 -40.74 21.13
C PRO A 15 13.25 -39.24 21.46
N LEU A 16 14.06 -38.45 20.78
CA LEU A 16 14.07 -36.99 20.77
C LEU A 16 12.64 -36.40 20.78
N VAL A 17 12.26 -35.79 21.90
CA VAL A 17 11.04 -34.96 21.98
C VAL A 17 11.37 -33.60 21.34
N ARG A 18 11.03 -33.47 20.06
CA ARG A 18 11.12 -32.23 19.28
C ARG A 18 10.27 -31.12 19.95
N CYS A 19 10.83 -29.92 20.07
CA CYS A 19 10.22 -28.71 20.68
C CYS A 19 9.01 -28.14 19.88
N HIS A 20 7.94 -28.92 19.68
CA HIS A 20 6.80 -28.56 18.83
C HIS A 20 5.81 -27.53 19.40
N LYS A 21 6.01 -27.01 20.63
CA LYS A 21 4.98 -26.23 21.35
C LYS A 21 5.39 -24.82 21.78
N ILE A 22 6.33 -24.17 21.09
CA ILE A 22 6.71 -22.78 21.46
C ILE A 22 5.54 -21.80 21.30
N HIS A 23 4.63 -22.08 20.36
CA HIS A 23 3.40 -21.32 20.13
C HIS A 23 2.44 -21.37 21.32
N GLU A 24 2.46 -22.42 22.15
CA GLU A 24 1.61 -22.50 23.36
C GLU A 24 2.00 -21.46 24.42
N HIS A 25 3.23 -20.97 24.35
CA HIS A 25 3.72 -19.91 25.23
C HIS A 25 3.54 -18.51 24.66
N MET A 26 3.01 -18.39 23.43
CA MET A 26 2.70 -17.11 22.81
C MET A 26 1.33 -16.62 23.25
N THR A 27 1.19 -15.31 23.44
CA THR A 27 -0.13 -14.67 23.61
C THR A 27 -0.93 -14.77 22.31
N ARG A 28 -2.25 -14.53 22.39
CA ARG A 28 -3.10 -14.50 21.20
C ARG A 28 -2.62 -13.45 20.19
N GLU A 29 -2.17 -12.30 20.68
CA GLU A 29 -1.59 -11.23 19.85
C GLU A 29 -0.29 -11.67 19.17
N GLU A 30 0.61 -12.36 19.89
CA GLU A 30 1.87 -12.88 19.35
C GLU A 30 1.61 -13.99 18.31
N MET A 31 0.63 -14.86 18.55
CA MET A 31 0.19 -15.88 17.61
C MET A 31 -0.30 -15.30 16.28
N LEU A 32 -1.15 -14.27 16.36
CA LEU A 32 -1.65 -13.57 15.18
C LEU A 32 -0.55 -12.78 14.46
N SER A 33 0.48 -12.35 15.17
CA SER A 33 1.63 -11.65 14.59
C SER A 33 2.58 -12.59 13.85
N VAL A 34 2.85 -13.78 14.40
CA VAL A 34 3.86 -14.72 13.89
C VAL A 34 3.26 -15.71 12.89
N PHE A 35 2.17 -16.38 13.25
CA PHE A 35 1.56 -17.47 12.48
C PHE A 35 0.30 -17.06 11.74
N TYR A 36 -0.27 -15.89 12.08
CA TYR A 36 -1.54 -15.40 11.54
C TYR A 36 -2.76 -16.28 11.86
N THR A 37 -2.60 -17.21 12.81
CA THR A 37 -3.66 -18.12 13.25
C THR A 37 -3.75 -18.12 14.77
N GLY A 38 -4.83 -18.68 15.31
CA GLY A 38 -4.90 -19.00 16.74
C GLY A 38 -4.08 -20.24 17.08
N HIS A 39 -3.98 -20.56 18.37
CA HIS A 39 -3.31 -21.77 18.86
C HIS A 39 -3.86 -23.07 18.28
N GLU A 40 -5.10 -23.06 17.78
CA GLU A 40 -5.80 -24.22 17.21
C GLU A 40 -5.25 -24.67 15.84
N SER A 41 -4.63 -23.75 15.08
CA SER A 41 -4.39 -23.91 13.64
C SER A 41 -3.01 -23.43 13.23
N VAL A 42 -2.00 -23.87 13.98
CA VAL A 42 -0.60 -23.51 13.74
C VAL A 42 -0.02 -24.37 12.61
N PRO A 43 0.51 -23.75 11.53
CA PRO A 43 1.16 -24.51 10.46
C PRO A 43 2.43 -25.20 10.97
N PRO A 44 2.90 -26.29 10.33
CA PRO A 44 4.18 -26.90 10.66
C PRO A 44 5.30 -25.85 10.62
N TYR A 45 6.07 -25.75 11.70
CA TYR A 45 7.12 -24.73 11.86
C TYR A 45 8.37 -25.29 12.52
N GLU A 46 9.49 -24.62 12.27
CA GLU A 46 10.78 -24.88 12.91
C GLU A 46 11.34 -23.56 13.48
N VAL A 47 11.98 -23.64 14.64
CA VAL A 47 12.71 -22.51 15.24
C VAL A 47 14.17 -22.67 14.86
N VAL A 48 14.67 -21.76 14.02
CA VAL A 48 15.97 -21.90 13.37
C VAL A 48 16.86 -20.69 13.68
N PRO A 49 18.17 -20.90 13.91
CA PRO A 49 19.13 -19.80 13.90
C PRO A 49 19.41 -19.37 12.45
N VAL A 50 19.54 -18.06 12.23
CA VAL A 50 19.91 -17.52 10.92
C VAL A 50 21.30 -16.87 11.01
N PHE A 51 22.17 -17.23 10.09
CA PHE A 51 23.49 -16.64 9.93
C PHE A 51 23.45 -15.58 8.84
N HIS A 52 24.14 -14.47 9.07
CA HIS A 52 24.28 -13.40 8.09
C HIS A 52 25.72 -12.92 8.04
N THR A 53 26.15 -12.39 6.90
CA THR A 53 27.50 -11.84 6.73
C THR A 53 27.67 -10.52 7.48
N ILE A 54 28.78 -10.39 8.21
CA ILE A 54 29.17 -9.13 8.87
C ILE A 54 29.70 -8.21 7.78
N GLN A 55 29.06 -7.05 7.58
CA GLN A 55 29.57 -6.02 6.68
C GLN A 55 31.01 -5.60 7.08
N LYS A 56 32.02 -6.05 6.33
CA LYS A 56 33.30 -5.33 6.23
C LYS A 56 33.21 -4.44 5.00
N ARG A 57 33.42 -3.14 5.21
CA ARG A 57 33.57 -2.04 4.23
C ARG A 57 34.23 -2.48 2.89
N SER A 58 33.46 -3.11 2.03
CA SER A 58 33.81 -3.44 0.65
C SER A 58 32.60 -3.09 -0.17
N ILE A 59 32.80 -2.20 -1.14
CA ILE A 59 31.76 -1.52 -1.91
C ILE A 59 30.95 -2.51 -2.79
N ASP A 60 31.42 -3.76 -2.94
CA ASP A 60 30.82 -4.79 -3.81
C ASP A 60 30.34 -6.08 -3.10
N ALA A 61 30.39 -6.16 -1.76
CA ALA A 61 30.00 -7.38 -1.05
C ALA A 61 28.48 -7.44 -0.79
N LYS A 62 27.77 -8.33 -1.49
CA LYS A 62 26.34 -8.57 -1.29
C LYS A 62 26.08 -9.25 0.06
N PRO A 63 25.12 -8.79 0.89
CA PRO A 63 24.74 -9.50 2.10
C PRO A 63 24.27 -10.91 1.76
N GLN A 64 24.68 -11.89 2.56
CA GLN A 64 24.28 -13.29 2.40
C GLN A 64 23.67 -13.79 3.68
N ILE A 65 22.66 -14.66 3.53
CA ILE A 65 21.92 -15.24 4.64
C ILE A 65 21.87 -16.74 4.49
N HIS A 66 22.22 -17.46 5.55
CA HIS A 66 22.23 -18.91 5.58
C HIS A 66 21.37 -19.41 6.74
N LEU A 67 20.45 -20.31 6.42
CA LEU A 67 19.59 -20.96 7.40
C LEU A 67 19.24 -22.37 6.95
N LYS A 68 18.90 -23.22 7.92
CA LYS A 68 18.45 -24.59 7.65
C LYS A 68 17.05 -24.77 8.18
N ALA A 69 16.11 -25.12 7.30
CA ALA A 69 14.71 -25.32 7.67
C ALA A 69 14.10 -26.46 6.85
N PHE A 70 13.31 -27.32 7.49
CA PHE A 70 12.65 -28.49 6.91
C PHE A 70 13.61 -29.43 6.17
N GLY A 71 14.80 -29.60 6.73
CA GLY A 71 15.86 -30.45 6.16
C GLY A 71 16.54 -29.89 4.91
N LYS A 72 16.25 -28.63 4.52
CA LYS A 72 16.90 -27.94 3.40
C LYS A 72 17.86 -26.86 3.93
N ASP A 73 19.08 -26.85 3.40
CA ASP A 73 20.01 -25.74 3.57
C ASP A 73 19.63 -24.64 2.56
N ILE A 74 19.31 -23.44 3.06
CA ILE A 74 18.86 -22.30 2.28
C ILE A 74 19.93 -21.22 2.39
N SER A 75 20.48 -20.82 1.25
CA SER A 75 21.44 -19.72 1.14
C SER A 75 20.88 -18.65 0.22
N LEU A 76 20.68 -17.44 0.75
CA LEU A 76 20.11 -16.31 0.03
C LEU A 76 21.19 -15.27 -0.27
N SER A 77 21.25 -14.83 -1.52
CA SER A 77 22.13 -13.75 -1.98
C SER A 77 21.29 -12.48 -2.11
N LEU A 78 21.43 -11.59 -1.14
CA LEU A 78 20.57 -10.45 -0.98
C LEU A 78 21.04 -9.26 -1.83
N LYS A 79 20.20 -8.84 -2.78
CA LYS A 79 20.40 -7.59 -3.52
C LYS A 79 19.57 -6.48 -2.86
N PRO A 80 20.18 -5.35 -2.47
CA PRO A 80 19.42 -4.22 -1.96
C PRO A 80 18.49 -3.69 -3.05
N THR A 81 17.27 -3.32 -2.66
CA THR A 81 16.36 -2.62 -3.56
C THR A 81 16.76 -1.14 -3.56
N GLU A 82 17.40 -0.62 -4.60
CA GLU A 82 17.81 0.80 -4.65
C GLU A 82 16.60 1.76 -4.65
N GLY A 83 16.74 2.92 -3.98
CA GLY A 83 15.67 3.93 -3.84
C GLY A 83 14.73 3.70 -2.65
N LEU A 84 15.14 2.83 -1.73
CA LEU A 84 14.30 2.26 -0.70
C LEU A 84 14.93 2.51 0.68
N LEU A 85 14.54 3.64 1.31
CA LEU A 85 14.60 3.94 2.75
C LEU A 85 15.65 4.95 3.21
N THR A 86 15.29 6.24 3.13
CA THR A 86 15.54 7.21 4.20
C THR A 86 14.22 7.93 4.48
N ALA A 87 13.53 7.53 5.55
CA ALA A 87 12.28 8.14 6.03
C ALA A 87 12.54 8.87 7.35
N ASN A 88 13.66 9.58 7.44
CA ASN A 88 14.20 10.05 8.72
C ASN A 88 13.52 11.33 9.23
N SER A 89 12.70 12.01 8.41
CA SER A 89 12.01 13.24 8.83
C SER A 89 10.48 13.13 9.03
N LEU A 90 9.80 12.08 8.52
CA LEU A 90 8.33 12.03 8.53
C LEU A 90 7.78 12.11 9.97
N PRO A 91 7.05 13.18 10.33
CA PRO A 91 6.67 13.38 11.70
C PRO A 91 5.48 12.50 12.08
N MET A 92 5.55 11.94 13.29
CA MET A 92 4.53 11.03 13.81
C MET A 92 4.06 11.45 15.20
N TRP A 93 2.77 11.24 15.47
CA TRP A 93 2.15 11.50 16.76
C TRP A 93 1.39 10.28 17.25
N THR A 94 1.43 10.04 18.55
CA THR A 94 0.51 9.12 19.21
C THR A 94 -0.55 9.90 19.96
N VAL A 95 -1.79 9.42 19.91
CA VAL A 95 -2.93 10.07 20.54
C VAL A 95 -3.53 9.14 21.58
N THR A 96 -3.67 9.65 22.79
CA THR A 96 -4.34 8.97 23.91
C THR A 96 -5.44 9.85 24.46
N ARG A 97 -6.44 9.23 25.09
CA ARG A 97 -7.43 9.98 25.87
C ARG A 97 -6.77 10.55 27.12
N ASN A 98 -6.99 11.83 27.34
CA ASN A 98 -6.61 12.52 28.55
C ASN A 98 -7.70 13.53 28.93
N ALA A 99 -8.50 13.18 29.93
CA ALA A 99 -9.63 13.99 30.39
C ALA A 99 -9.21 15.36 30.97
N SER A 100 -7.93 15.54 31.31
CA SER A 100 -7.39 16.81 31.80
C SER A 100 -7.08 17.82 30.68
N GLN A 101 -7.11 17.40 29.41
CA GLN A 101 -6.94 18.28 28.25
C GLN A 101 -8.30 18.87 27.82
N PRO A 102 -8.33 20.11 27.31
CA PRO A 102 -9.58 20.79 26.94
C PRO A 102 -10.40 20.02 25.89
N ASP A 103 -9.74 19.29 24.99
CA ASP A 103 -10.39 18.45 23.97
C ASP A 103 -10.43 16.96 24.35
N GLY A 104 -10.08 16.61 25.59
CA GLY A 104 -10.07 15.23 26.09
C GLY A 104 -8.97 14.33 25.49
N LEU A 105 -8.07 14.88 24.66
CA LEU A 105 -7.04 14.14 23.94
C LEU A 105 -5.65 14.73 24.17
N HIS A 106 -4.65 13.86 24.30
CA HIS A 106 -3.24 14.21 24.39
C HIS A 106 -2.50 13.71 23.16
N TYR A 107 -1.87 14.65 22.44
CA TYR A 107 -1.00 14.36 21.31
C TYR A 107 0.45 14.38 21.79
N GLU A 108 1.13 13.26 21.63
CA GLU A 108 2.55 13.13 21.93
C GLU A 108 3.31 12.89 20.63
N ARG A 109 4.29 13.76 20.32
CA ARG A 109 5.15 13.56 19.17
C ARG A 109 6.08 12.38 19.45
N VAL A 110 6.13 11.41 18.55
CA VAL A 110 7.08 10.29 18.64
C VAL A 110 8.46 10.86 18.31
N LYS A 111 9.29 11.06 19.35
CA LYS A 111 10.66 11.55 19.19
C LYS A 111 11.55 10.41 18.68
N ASP A 112 12.39 10.71 17.70
CA ASP A 112 13.37 9.81 17.08
C ASP A 112 12.82 8.41 16.80
N VAL A 113 11.96 8.33 15.79
CA VAL A 113 11.96 7.14 14.94
C VAL A 113 13.19 7.23 14.03
N ASP A 114 14.38 7.24 14.64
CA ASP A 114 15.63 6.77 14.02
C ASP A 114 15.57 5.24 13.96
N VAL A 115 14.38 4.72 13.66
CA VAL A 115 14.15 3.31 13.51
C VAL A 115 14.62 3.00 12.12
N ASP A 116 15.68 2.20 12.07
CA ASP A 116 15.99 1.36 10.95
C ASP A 116 14.72 0.57 10.58
N ILE A 117 13.94 1.12 9.64
CA ILE A 117 12.74 0.47 9.07
C ILE A 117 13.15 -0.84 8.39
N GLY A 118 14.45 -1.01 8.17
CA GLY A 118 15.08 -2.17 7.61
C GLY A 118 15.15 -2.09 6.12
N ASP A 119 16.33 -2.33 5.58
CA ASP A 119 16.53 -2.45 4.15
C ASP A 119 15.78 -3.68 3.61
N ILE A 120 15.06 -3.50 2.51
CA ILE A 120 14.43 -4.62 1.81
C ILE A 120 15.40 -5.14 0.77
N TYR A 121 15.69 -6.42 0.91
CA TYR A 121 16.51 -7.17 0.00
C TYR A 121 15.67 -8.17 -0.77
N GLN A 122 16.10 -8.43 -1.99
CA GLN A 122 15.49 -9.43 -2.85
C GLN A 122 16.54 -10.44 -3.30
N ASP A 123 16.13 -11.69 -3.38
CA ASP A 123 16.88 -12.76 -4.03
C ASP A 123 15.98 -13.32 -5.14
N THR A 124 16.28 -12.94 -6.37
CA THR A 124 15.51 -13.34 -7.55
C THR A 124 15.64 -14.82 -7.86
N GLU A 125 16.75 -15.46 -7.49
CA GLU A 125 16.99 -16.88 -7.77
C GLU A 125 16.15 -17.76 -6.84
N ASN A 126 16.10 -17.40 -5.56
CA ASN A 126 15.33 -18.12 -4.55
C ASN A 126 13.89 -17.59 -4.39
N MET A 127 13.48 -16.62 -5.23
CA MET A 127 12.22 -15.88 -5.11
C MET A 127 11.96 -15.39 -3.68
N ALA A 128 13.00 -14.87 -3.02
CA ALA A 128 12.92 -14.41 -1.65
C ALA A 128 12.79 -12.88 -1.59
N SER A 129 11.92 -12.42 -0.69
CA SER A 129 11.83 -11.01 -0.28
C SER A 129 12.07 -10.96 1.21
N ILE A 130 13.17 -10.32 1.61
CA ILE A 130 13.67 -10.31 2.99
C ILE A 130 13.82 -8.86 3.44
N LEU A 131 13.14 -8.53 4.53
CA LEU A 131 13.40 -7.34 5.32
C LEU A 131 14.52 -7.64 6.33
N LEU A 132 15.57 -6.84 6.32
CA LEU A 132 16.58 -6.82 7.38
C LEU A 132 16.47 -5.51 8.15
N HIS A 133 16.17 -5.57 9.45
CA HIS A 133 16.17 -4.40 10.33
C HIS A 133 16.93 -4.70 11.61
N GLN A 134 17.48 -3.66 12.24
CA GLN A 134 18.09 -3.76 13.57
C GLN A 134 17.05 -3.51 14.67
N ASP A 135 17.05 -4.36 15.70
CA ASP A 135 16.24 -4.12 16.91
C ASP A 135 16.87 -3.04 17.81
N THR A 136 16.18 -2.66 18.88
CA THR A 136 16.64 -1.62 19.83
C THR A 136 17.95 -1.97 20.54
N ASN A 137 18.42 -3.22 20.45
CA ASN A 137 19.68 -3.69 21.01
C ASN A 137 20.78 -3.82 19.93
N GLY A 138 20.53 -3.34 18.70
CA GLY A 138 21.46 -3.40 17.57
C GLY A 138 21.56 -4.79 16.94
N LYS A 139 20.64 -5.71 17.24
CA LYS A 139 20.66 -7.08 16.70
C LYS A 139 19.80 -7.18 15.45
N VAL A 140 20.36 -7.79 14.40
CA VAL A 140 19.67 -7.95 13.11
C VAL A 140 18.51 -8.93 13.23
N ARG A 141 17.35 -8.50 12.75
CA ARG A 141 16.10 -9.25 12.63
C ARG A 141 15.74 -9.42 11.16
N LEU A 142 15.09 -10.54 10.86
CA LEU A 142 14.65 -10.90 9.52
C LEU A 142 13.14 -11.09 9.54
N ASP A 143 12.49 -10.58 8.52
CA ASP A 143 11.10 -10.88 8.20
C ASP A 143 10.98 -11.04 6.69
N GLY A 144 10.33 -12.08 6.21
CA GLY A 144 10.16 -12.24 4.78
C GLY A 144 9.53 -13.54 4.33
N THR A 145 9.54 -13.72 3.02
CA THR A 145 9.10 -14.93 2.35
C THR A 145 10.23 -15.49 1.52
N ILE A 146 10.36 -16.82 1.51
CA ILE A 146 11.37 -17.54 0.74
C ILE A 146 10.62 -18.48 -0.20
N GLY A 147 10.61 -18.16 -1.49
CA GLY A 147 9.83 -18.89 -2.48
C GLY A 147 8.32 -18.80 -2.27
N SER A 148 7.60 -19.72 -2.91
CA SER A 148 6.14 -19.82 -2.80
C SER A 148 5.68 -20.44 -1.48
N GLU A 149 6.53 -21.19 -0.76
CA GLU A 149 6.11 -22.10 0.33
C GLU A 149 6.53 -21.68 1.73
N LEU A 150 7.59 -20.89 1.91
CA LEU A 150 8.18 -20.64 3.24
C LEU A 150 8.02 -19.18 3.67
N VAL A 151 7.74 -18.99 4.96
CA VAL A 151 7.69 -17.68 5.61
C VAL A 151 8.68 -17.69 6.77
N ILE A 152 9.47 -16.63 6.91
CA ILE A 152 10.40 -16.43 8.03
C ILE A 152 9.97 -15.22 8.85
N ARG A 153 9.90 -15.38 10.17
CA ARG A 153 9.49 -14.34 11.13
C ARG A 153 10.43 -14.30 12.33
N PRO A 154 10.68 -13.11 12.90
CA PRO A 154 11.41 -13.02 14.16
C PRO A 154 10.55 -13.58 15.30
N LEU A 155 11.17 -14.26 16.26
CA LEU A 155 10.48 -14.66 17.49
C LEU A 155 10.12 -13.42 18.34
N PRO A 156 8.94 -13.40 18.99
CA PRO A 156 8.61 -12.37 19.97
C PRO A 156 9.67 -12.29 21.07
N GLU A 157 10.05 -11.05 21.44
CA GLU A 157 11.18 -10.82 22.34
C GLU A 157 11.02 -11.51 23.70
N ARG A 158 9.79 -11.49 24.23
CA ARG A 158 9.44 -12.18 25.48
C ARG A 158 9.71 -13.67 25.40
N VAL A 159 9.25 -14.34 24.34
CA VAL A 159 9.46 -15.77 24.11
C VAL A 159 10.95 -16.09 23.94
N LEU A 160 11.68 -15.21 23.25
CA LEU A 160 13.11 -15.36 23.04
C LEU A 160 13.91 -15.27 24.35
N GLN A 161 13.57 -14.32 25.24
CA GLN A 161 14.24 -14.13 26.53
C GLN A 161 13.83 -15.17 27.58
N GLU A 162 12.54 -15.48 27.67
CA GLU A 162 12.01 -16.35 28.74
C GLU A 162 12.22 -17.83 28.46
N ILE A 163 12.22 -18.25 27.20
CA ILE A 163 12.16 -19.67 26.81
C ILE A 163 13.39 -20.08 26.01
N VAL A 164 13.66 -19.41 24.90
CA VAL A 164 14.74 -19.82 23.98
C VAL A 164 16.11 -19.64 24.60
N SER A 165 16.33 -18.53 25.30
CA SER A 165 17.62 -18.23 25.95
C SER A 165 17.97 -19.18 27.11
N LYS A 166 16.96 -19.81 27.71
CA LYS A 166 17.11 -20.71 28.87
C LYS A 166 17.11 -22.20 28.53
N SER A 167 16.77 -22.56 27.29
CA SER A 167 16.65 -23.97 26.88
C SER A 167 17.86 -24.43 26.04
N PRO A 168 18.58 -25.50 26.45
CA PRO A 168 19.75 -26.01 25.74
C PRO A 168 19.41 -26.65 24.38
N ALA A 169 18.16 -27.06 24.16
CA ALA A 169 17.71 -27.71 22.92
C ALA A 169 17.85 -26.80 21.67
N PHE A 170 17.75 -25.47 21.84
CA PHE A 170 17.89 -24.51 20.73
C PHE A 170 19.35 -24.16 20.39
N ARG A 171 20.32 -24.87 21.00
CA ARG A 171 21.76 -24.75 20.74
C ARG A 171 22.36 -25.96 20.01
N GLU A 172 21.55 -26.94 19.61
CA GLU A 172 22.03 -28.15 18.92
C GLU A 172 22.68 -27.85 17.56
N SER A 173 23.74 -28.61 17.24
CA SER A 173 24.49 -28.52 15.99
C SER A 173 23.69 -28.93 14.75
N THR A 174 22.60 -29.68 14.94
CA THR A 174 21.70 -30.18 13.87
C THR A 174 20.89 -29.07 13.20
N LEU A 175 20.68 -27.93 13.89
CA LEU A 175 19.96 -26.75 13.41
C LEU A 175 20.84 -25.77 12.63
N LEU A 176 22.14 -26.06 12.54
CA LEU A 176 23.10 -25.20 11.86
C LEU A 176 23.21 -25.60 10.38
N PRO A 177 23.30 -24.62 9.46
CA PRO A 177 23.63 -24.90 8.07
C PRO A 177 25.07 -25.39 7.96
N ASN A 178 25.34 -26.24 6.96
CA ASN A 178 26.71 -26.70 6.67
C ASN A 178 27.51 -25.57 6.01
N LEU A 179 28.35 -24.88 6.80
CA LEU A 179 29.18 -23.76 6.35
C LEU A 179 30.66 -24.15 6.40
N THR A 180 31.44 -23.76 5.39
CA THR A 180 32.90 -23.87 5.39
C THR A 180 33.49 -22.82 6.36
N GLU A 181 34.54 -23.18 7.11
CA GLU A 181 35.13 -22.40 8.23
C GLU A 181 35.66 -20.98 7.89
N ASN A 182 35.48 -20.48 6.66
CA ASN A 182 36.14 -19.27 6.16
C ASN A 182 35.27 -18.00 6.04
N GLU A 183 34.01 -18.00 6.50
CA GLU A 183 33.12 -16.85 6.34
C GLU A 183 32.90 -16.06 7.65
N ASN A 184 33.08 -14.72 7.58
CA ASN A 184 32.79 -13.78 8.68
C ASN A 184 31.27 -13.66 8.92
N LEU A 185 30.67 -14.71 9.50
CA LEU A 185 29.22 -14.80 9.74
C LEU A 185 28.86 -14.50 11.20
N THR A 186 27.83 -13.70 11.41
CA THR A 186 27.21 -13.45 12.72
C THR A 186 25.87 -14.17 12.84
N ARG A 187 25.58 -14.67 14.04
CA ARG A 187 24.29 -15.27 14.35
C ARG A 187 23.28 -14.20 14.73
N THR A 188 22.13 -14.20 14.06
CA THR A 188 20.98 -13.34 14.41
C THR A 188 20.20 -13.93 15.59
N SER A 189 19.05 -13.33 15.96
CA SER A 189 18.10 -13.97 16.88
C SER A 189 17.54 -15.26 16.28
N HIS A 190 16.92 -16.13 17.09
CA HIS A 190 16.19 -17.27 16.52
C HIS A 190 14.94 -16.77 15.79
N HIS A 191 14.64 -17.41 14.66
CA HIS A 191 13.47 -17.12 13.82
C HIS A 191 12.57 -18.34 13.75
N ILE A 192 11.30 -18.09 13.46
CA ILE A 192 10.35 -19.15 13.11
C ILE A 192 10.26 -19.21 11.59
N VAL A 193 10.43 -20.41 11.04
CA VAL A 193 10.16 -20.72 9.63
C VAL A 193 9.01 -21.71 9.55
N PHE A 194 7.98 -21.39 8.78
CA PHE A 194 6.81 -22.26 8.63
C PHE A 194 6.37 -22.40 7.17
N LYS A 195 5.71 -23.53 6.86
CA LYS A 195 5.17 -23.83 5.52
C LYS A 195 3.78 -23.23 5.32
N LYS A 196 3.52 -22.72 4.12
CA LYS A 196 2.18 -22.32 3.68
C LYS A 196 1.32 -23.57 3.44
N VAL A 197 0.02 -23.47 3.70
CA VAL A 197 -0.94 -24.59 3.53
C VAL A 197 -1.73 -24.35 2.25
N ASP A 198 -1.55 -25.21 1.24
CA ASP A 198 -2.30 -25.19 -0.03
C ASP A 198 -3.49 -26.18 0.00
N ARG A 199 -4.62 -25.84 -0.63
CA ARG A 199 -5.78 -26.75 -0.86
C ARG A 199 -6.29 -26.64 -2.31
N PRO A 200 -6.85 -27.72 -2.91
CA PRO A 200 -7.26 -27.76 -4.32
C PRO A 200 -8.68 -27.22 -4.56
N VAL A 201 -8.92 -26.78 -5.80
CA VAL A 201 -10.00 -25.92 -6.31
C VAL A 201 -11.20 -26.72 -6.86
N GLY A 202 -12.42 -26.17 -6.74
CA GLY A 202 -13.63 -26.62 -7.44
C GLY A 202 -14.64 -25.48 -7.67
N ASP A 203 -14.92 -25.26 -8.95
CA ASP A 203 -15.82 -24.38 -9.73
C ASP A 203 -17.04 -23.63 -9.14
N GLU A 204 -17.10 -22.36 -9.58
CA GLU A 204 -18.19 -21.66 -10.32
C GLU A 204 -19.37 -20.89 -9.65
N TYR A 205 -19.51 -19.66 -10.19
CA TYR A 205 -20.61 -18.68 -10.29
C TYR A 205 -20.92 -17.67 -9.15
N SER A 206 -20.71 -16.41 -9.54
CA SER A 206 -20.95 -15.12 -8.86
C SER A 206 -22.33 -14.55 -9.16
N ASP A 207 -22.92 -13.84 -8.21
CA ASP A 207 -24.06 -12.95 -8.47
C ASP A 207 -24.03 -11.76 -7.51
N PHE A 208 -23.80 -10.53 -8.00
CA PHE A 208 -24.20 -9.31 -7.30
C PHE A 208 -24.60 -8.23 -8.31
N SER A 209 -25.86 -7.83 -8.15
CA SER A 209 -26.61 -6.90 -8.98
C SER A 209 -26.72 -5.52 -8.31
N LEU A 210 -26.59 -4.50 -9.17
CA LEU A 210 -27.28 -3.19 -9.24
C LEU A 210 -27.61 -2.42 -7.95
N MET A 211 -27.30 -1.11 -7.94
CA MET A 211 -28.33 -0.07 -8.13
C MET A 211 -27.79 1.37 -8.22
N GLU A 212 -28.49 2.13 -9.05
CA GLU A 212 -28.49 3.57 -9.33
C GLU A 212 -29.19 4.44 -8.24
N PRO A 213 -29.18 5.79 -8.35
CA PRO A 213 -29.38 6.71 -7.23
C PRO A 213 -30.80 7.30 -7.10
N ASP A 214 -31.17 7.66 -5.87
CA ASP A 214 -32.40 8.39 -5.57
C ASP A 214 -32.27 9.91 -5.75
N HIS A 215 -33.27 10.46 -6.42
CA HIS A 215 -33.51 11.86 -6.74
C HIS A 215 -33.74 12.75 -5.52
N LEU A 216 -33.11 13.93 -5.48
CA LEU A 216 -33.68 15.11 -4.83
C LEU A 216 -33.46 16.37 -5.68
N ALA A 217 -34.56 16.79 -6.32
CA ALA A 217 -34.65 18.06 -7.01
C ALA A 217 -34.73 19.24 -6.03
N LYS A 218 -34.10 20.37 -6.37
CA LYS A 218 -34.65 21.72 -6.18
C LYS A 218 -33.91 22.73 -7.08
N ARG A 219 -34.68 23.41 -7.94
CA ARG A 219 -34.27 24.55 -8.78
C ARG A 219 -33.87 25.74 -7.89
N TYR A 220 -32.86 26.53 -8.27
CA TYR A 220 -32.92 28.02 -8.25
C TYR A 220 -31.72 28.69 -8.97
N ARG A 221 -32.10 29.53 -9.96
CA ARG A 221 -31.54 30.81 -10.47
C ARG A 221 -30.04 31.14 -10.27
N ILE A 222 -29.30 31.10 -11.38
CA ILE A 222 -27.94 31.64 -11.54
C ILE A 222 -27.98 33.17 -11.56
N LYS A 223 -27.24 33.83 -10.64
CA LYS A 223 -26.79 35.22 -10.81
C LYS A 223 -25.35 35.19 -11.31
N ARG A 224 -25.13 35.61 -12.57
CA ARG A 224 -23.80 35.94 -13.10
C ARG A 224 -23.35 37.26 -12.47
N SER A 225 -22.32 37.22 -11.63
CA SER A 225 -21.48 38.39 -11.36
C SER A 225 -20.25 38.27 -12.25
N THR A 226 -20.18 39.13 -13.26
CA THR A 226 -19.01 39.36 -14.10
C THR A 226 -18.05 40.26 -13.34
N ASN A 227 -16.92 39.72 -12.88
CA ASN A 227 -15.75 40.51 -12.54
C ASN A 227 -14.53 39.89 -13.25
N ASN A 228 -13.97 40.64 -14.20
CA ASN A 228 -12.72 40.36 -14.91
C ASN A 228 -11.54 40.40 -13.92
N ARG A 229 -11.38 39.36 -13.11
CA ARG A 229 -10.08 39.02 -12.51
C ARG A 229 -9.27 38.30 -13.58
N LEU A 230 -8.02 38.72 -13.77
CA LEU A 230 -7.01 37.96 -14.49
C LEU A 230 -7.11 36.51 -14.02
N LYS A 231 -7.48 35.61 -14.93
CA LYS A 231 -7.71 34.19 -14.64
C LYS A 231 -6.38 33.62 -14.17
N ARG A 232 -6.20 33.46 -12.87
CA ARG A 232 -5.00 32.83 -12.31
C ARG A 232 -5.03 31.38 -12.75
N GLU A 233 -4.14 31.03 -13.65
CA GLU A 233 -3.95 29.64 -14.08
C GLU A 233 -3.26 28.89 -12.94
N ALA A 234 -3.77 27.70 -12.63
CA ALA A 234 -3.18 26.83 -11.62
C ALA A 234 -1.74 26.48 -12.02
N PRO A 235 -0.82 26.31 -11.05
CA PRO A 235 0.51 25.79 -11.38
C PRO A 235 0.38 24.39 -12.01
N TYR A 236 1.27 24.09 -12.96
CA TYR A 236 1.26 22.80 -13.67
C TYR A 236 1.53 21.61 -12.73
N VAL A 237 2.20 21.85 -11.60
CA VAL A 237 2.45 20.86 -10.54
C VAL A 237 1.81 21.34 -9.25
N ILE A 238 1.08 20.46 -8.57
CA ILE A 238 0.52 20.68 -7.23
C ILE A 238 1.02 19.62 -6.25
N TYR A 239 0.95 19.93 -4.97
CA TYR A 239 1.45 19.08 -3.90
C TYR A 239 0.44 18.94 -2.75
N PRO A 240 -0.57 18.07 -2.86
CA PRO A 240 -1.44 17.79 -1.73
C PRO A 240 -0.65 17.19 -0.55
N GLU A 241 -0.60 17.93 0.57
CA GLU A 241 0.02 17.47 1.82
C GLU A 241 -1.02 16.71 2.68
N ILE A 242 -0.84 15.39 2.80
CA ILE A 242 -1.79 14.48 3.45
C ILE A 242 -1.42 14.23 4.91
N LEU A 243 -2.35 14.53 5.82
CA LEU A 243 -2.32 14.05 7.20
C LEU A 243 -3.00 12.67 7.29
N CYS A 244 -2.22 11.62 7.51
CA CYS A 244 -2.74 10.26 7.65
C CYS A 244 -3.11 9.98 9.11
N ILE A 245 -4.37 9.68 9.38
CA ILE A 245 -4.86 9.35 10.73
C ILE A 245 -5.21 7.88 10.78
N VAL A 246 -4.49 7.12 11.61
CA VAL A 246 -4.70 5.70 11.84
C VAL A 246 -5.51 5.54 13.11
N ASP A 247 -6.69 4.95 13.00
CA ASP A 247 -7.55 4.69 14.16
C ASP A 247 -7.02 3.54 15.04
N TYR A 248 -7.70 3.27 16.15
CA TYR A 248 -7.23 2.27 17.11
C TYR A 248 -7.26 0.84 16.54
N ASP A 249 -8.28 0.52 15.74
CA ASP A 249 -8.40 -0.82 15.15
C ASP A 249 -7.31 -1.04 14.09
N GLY A 250 -6.98 -0.01 13.30
CA GLY A 250 -5.83 0.02 12.39
C GLY A 250 -4.49 -0.09 13.14
N TYR A 251 -4.31 0.64 14.23
CA TYR A 251 -3.13 0.51 15.08
C TYR A 251 -2.94 -0.94 15.60
N ARG A 252 -4.02 -1.58 16.06
CA ARG A 252 -4.00 -2.98 16.52
C ARG A 252 -3.75 -3.97 15.38
N LEU A 253 -4.29 -3.69 14.20
CA LEU A 253 -4.13 -4.51 12.99
C LEU A 253 -2.66 -4.64 12.54
N HIS A 254 -1.85 -3.62 12.82
CA HIS A 254 -0.41 -3.60 12.56
C HIS A 254 0.43 -4.01 13.78
N GLY A 255 -0.15 -4.79 14.70
CA GLY A 255 0.58 -5.35 15.85
C GLY A 255 0.85 -4.37 16.98
N GLY A 256 0.27 -3.16 16.92
CA GLY A 256 0.53 -2.12 17.90
C GLY A 256 1.93 -1.49 17.81
N ASP A 257 2.58 -1.64 16.67
CA ASP A 257 3.95 -1.18 16.44
C ASP A 257 3.99 0.06 15.53
N ASN A 258 4.57 1.15 16.04
CA ASN A 258 4.75 2.39 15.29
C ASN A 258 5.55 2.19 14.01
N VAL A 259 6.55 1.29 14.04
CA VAL A 259 7.47 1.05 12.93
C VAL A 259 6.71 0.40 11.78
N GLN A 260 5.93 -0.64 12.09
CA GLN A 260 5.11 -1.35 11.12
C GLN A 260 4.02 -0.45 10.53
N ILE A 261 3.42 0.43 11.34
CA ILE A 261 2.46 1.43 10.87
C ILE A 261 3.13 2.43 9.92
N LYS A 262 4.29 2.99 10.31
CA LYS A 262 5.06 3.91 9.46
C LYS A 262 5.38 3.26 8.13
N ARG A 263 5.94 2.05 8.14
CA ARG A 263 6.32 1.29 6.94
C ARG A 263 5.12 1.01 6.03
N TYR A 264 4.02 0.55 6.62
CA TYR A 264 2.80 0.25 5.89
C TYR A 264 2.22 1.49 5.24
N PHE A 265 2.01 2.58 5.98
CA PHE A 265 1.34 3.76 5.45
C PHE A 265 2.22 4.59 4.51
N VAL A 266 3.55 4.61 4.68
CA VAL A 266 4.45 5.19 3.67
C VAL A 266 4.28 4.47 2.33
N SER A 267 4.27 3.13 2.34
CA SER A 267 4.08 2.37 1.11
C SER A 267 2.65 2.47 0.56
N PHE A 268 1.65 2.47 1.43
CA PHE A 268 0.24 2.70 1.07
C PHE A 268 0.09 4.00 0.26
N TRP A 269 0.60 5.11 0.78
CA TRP A 269 0.51 6.42 0.12
C TRP A 269 1.38 6.51 -1.14
N ASN A 270 2.48 5.77 -1.24
CA ASN A 270 3.18 5.59 -2.52
C ASN A 270 2.27 4.95 -3.57
N GLY A 271 1.52 3.91 -3.19
CA GLY A 271 0.56 3.25 -4.07
C GLY A 271 -0.55 4.20 -4.54
N VAL A 272 -1.02 5.09 -3.66
CA VAL A 272 -1.98 6.14 -4.00
C VAL A 272 -1.36 7.13 -4.97
N ASP A 273 -0.17 7.65 -4.68
CA ASP A 273 0.56 8.62 -5.52
C ASP A 273 0.84 8.08 -6.94
N LEU A 274 1.09 6.77 -7.09
CA LEU A 274 1.24 6.14 -8.42
C LEU A 274 0.02 6.35 -9.31
N ARG A 275 -1.20 6.39 -8.75
CA ARG A 275 -2.43 6.63 -9.52
C ARG A 275 -2.46 8.04 -10.11
N TYR A 276 -1.93 9.01 -9.38
CA TYR A 276 -1.86 10.41 -9.79
C TYR A 276 -0.70 10.69 -10.74
N LYS A 277 0.41 9.95 -10.63
CA LYS A 277 1.55 10.05 -11.56
C LYS A 277 1.23 9.70 -13.01
N LEU A 278 0.16 8.93 -13.26
CA LEU A 278 -0.30 8.60 -14.62
C LEU A 278 -0.91 9.80 -15.36
N LEU A 279 -1.17 10.91 -14.66
CA LEU A 279 -1.71 12.13 -15.26
C LEU A 279 -0.66 12.83 -16.13
N LYS A 280 -1.00 13.11 -17.40
CA LYS A 280 -0.17 13.93 -18.30
C LYS A 280 -0.24 15.43 -17.97
N GLY A 281 -1.26 15.86 -17.23
CA GLY A 281 -1.47 17.23 -16.77
C GLY A 281 -2.89 17.38 -16.19
N PRO A 282 -3.07 18.05 -15.03
CA PRO A 282 -2.04 18.64 -14.17
C PRO A 282 -1.23 17.55 -13.44
N LYS A 283 0.03 17.84 -13.09
CA LYS A 283 0.87 16.91 -12.33
C LYS A 283 0.53 17.03 -10.85
N ILE A 284 0.03 15.94 -10.27
CA ILE A 284 -0.35 15.87 -8.87
C ILE A 284 0.67 14.98 -8.17
N ARG A 285 1.34 15.51 -7.14
CA ARG A 285 2.34 14.79 -6.36
C ARG A 285 1.92 14.76 -4.91
N ILE A 286 1.51 13.61 -4.42
CA ILE A 286 1.05 13.47 -3.03
C ILE A 286 2.27 13.42 -2.11
N SER A 287 2.21 14.18 -1.01
CA SER A 287 3.17 14.13 0.08
C SER A 287 2.46 13.77 1.39
N ILE A 288 3.17 13.15 2.33
CA ILE A 288 2.64 12.87 3.67
C ILE A 288 3.12 13.97 4.61
N ALA A 289 2.19 14.77 5.14
CA ALA A 289 2.47 15.82 6.12
C ALA A 289 2.78 15.25 7.51
N GLY A 290 2.22 14.08 7.81
CA GLY A 290 2.41 13.41 9.09
C GLY A 290 1.50 12.21 9.29
N ILE A 291 1.84 11.37 10.26
CA ILE A 291 1.03 10.21 10.67
C ILE A 291 0.57 10.38 12.12
N ILE A 292 -0.72 10.24 12.36
CA ILE A 292 -1.33 10.23 13.68
C ILE A 292 -1.76 8.80 14.01
N ILE A 293 -1.30 8.25 15.13
CA ILE A 293 -1.57 6.89 15.59
C ILE A 293 -2.43 6.93 16.84
N SER A 294 -3.64 6.41 16.73
CA SER A 294 -4.60 6.37 17.84
C SER A 294 -4.33 5.18 18.75
N ARG A 295 -4.01 5.44 20.02
CA ARG A 295 -3.68 4.41 21.03
C ARG A 295 -4.90 3.93 21.83
N GLY A 296 -6.07 4.51 21.60
CA GLY A 296 -7.35 4.09 22.17
C GLY A 296 -8.51 4.42 21.22
N ARG A 297 -9.64 3.72 21.33
CA ARG A 297 -10.82 3.94 20.47
C ARG A 297 -11.34 5.37 20.54
N ASP A 298 -11.32 5.93 21.75
CA ASP A 298 -11.72 7.29 22.06
C ASP A 298 -10.72 8.36 21.61
N ALA A 299 -9.54 7.98 21.12
CA ALA A 299 -8.60 8.90 20.47
C ALA A 299 -9.09 9.39 19.10
N THR A 300 -10.07 8.71 18.51
CA THR A 300 -10.81 9.13 17.31
C THR A 300 -12.28 9.33 17.64
N PRO A 301 -12.66 10.40 18.38
CA PRO A 301 -14.02 10.58 18.88
C PRO A 301 -15.05 10.72 17.76
N TYR A 302 -14.65 11.21 16.58
CA TYR A 302 -15.51 11.33 15.41
C TYR A 302 -15.84 9.98 14.75
N LEU A 303 -14.99 8.95 14.90
CA LEU A 303 -15.31 7.58 14.48
C LEU A 303 -16.15 6.89 15.56
N GLU A 304 -15.70 6.93 16.82
CA GLU A 304 -16.32 6.19 17.91
C GLU A 304 -17.75 6.65 18.23
N ARG A 305 -18.04 7.95 18.17
CA ARG A 305 -19.41 8.47 18.38
C ARG A 305 -20.40 8.07 17.28
N ASN A 306 -19.88 7.74 16.10
CA ASN A 306 -20.67 7.40 14.92
C ASN A 306 -20.60 5.90 14.61
N ARG A 307 -20.19 5.08 15.59
CA ARG A 307 -20.09 3.63 15.45
C ARG A 307 -21.49 3.00 15.36
N VAL A 308 -21.64 2.08 14.41
CA VAL A 308 -22.87 1.31 14.19
C VAL A 308 -22.56 -0.15 14.47
N GLY A 309 -23.16 -0.68 15.55
CA GLY A 309 -22.87 -2.04 15.99
C GLY A 309 -21.42 -2.23 16.43
N ARG A 310 -20.84 -3.38 16.08
CA ARG A 310 -19.50 -3.78 16.56
C ARG A 310 -18.38 -3.54 15.55
N ASP A 311 -18.70 -3.33 14.29
CA ASP A 311 -17.79 -3.48 13.18
C ASP A 311 -17.99 -2.42 12.09
N ALA A 312 -18.92 -1.48 12.25
CA ALA A 312 -19.20 -0.46 11.26
C ALA A 312 -19.26 0.98 11.81
N ILE A 313 -19.22 1.97 10.92
CA ILE A 313 -19.44 3.39 11.22
C ILE A 313 -20.43 4.03 10.25
N ASP A 314 -21.23 5.00 10.73
CA ASP A 314 -22.02 5.89 9.88
C ASP A 314 -21.08 6.89 9.19
N SER A 315 -20.73 6.60 7.94
CA SER A 315 -19.67 7.31 7.20
C SER A 315 -19.95 8.80 7.03
N ALA A 316 -21.20 9.17 6.79
CA ALA A 316 -21.58 10.57 6.56
C ALA A 316 -21.55 11.39 7.86
N ALA A 317 -22.02 10.81 8.97
CA ALA A 317 -21.97 11.44 10.27
C ALA A 317 -20.53 11.53 10.79
N ALA A 318 -19.75 10.44 10.67
CA ALA A 318 -18.35 10.39 11.04
C ALA A 318 -17.50 11.43 10.30
N LEU A 319 -17.67 11.56 8.97
CA LEU A 319 -16.95 12.55 8.16
C LEU A 319 -17.27 13.98 8.61
N THR A 320 -18.54 14.25 8.91
CA THR A 320 -18.98 15.57 9.38
C THR A 320 -18.39 15.91 10.75
N ASP A 321 -18.37 14.95 11.66
CA ASP A 321 -17.77 15.11 13.00
C ASP A 321 -16.25 15.27 12.94
N MET A 322 -15.59 14.53 12.04
CA MET A 322 -14.15 14.66 11.78
C MET A 322 -13.82 16.08 11.30
N GLY A 323 -14.59 16.60 10.35
CA GLY A 323 -14.42 17.97 9.84
C GLY A 323 -14.62 19.04 10.93
N LYS A 324 -15.58 18.86 11.84
CA LYS A 324 -15.77 19.77 12.99
C LYS A 324 -14.63 19.67 14.01
N TYR A 325 -14.16 18.46 14.27
CA TYR A 325 -13.03 18.22 15.17
C TYR A 325 -11.76 18.92 14.66
N LEU A 326 -11.39 18.66 13.41
CA LEU A 326 -10.19 19.23 12.80
C LEU A 326 -10.28 20.75 12.58
N PHE A 327 -11.47 21.33 12.49
CA PHE A 327 -11.62 22.80 12.45
C PHE A 327 -11.15 23.48 13.73
N ARG A 328 -11.32 22.82 14.89
CA ARG A 328 -10.95 23.36 16.21
C ARG A 328 -9.53 22.96 16.62
N GLU A 329 -9.02 21.88 16.06
CA GLU A 329 -7.68 21.39 16.36
C GLU A 329 -6.59 22.34 15.84
N ARG A 330 -5.57 22.58 16.67
CA ARG A 330 -4.46 23.52 16.42
C ARG A 330 -3.09 22.93 16.72
N ARG A 331 -3.02 21.72 17.28
CA ARG A 331 -1.78 21.05 17.70
C ARG A 331 -1.14 20.20 16.58
N LEU A 332 -1.83 20.04 15.46
CA LEU A 332 -1.42 19.21 14.34
C LEU A 332 -0.47 19.97 13.40
N PRO A 333 0.35 19.27 12.60
CA PRO A 333 1.18 19.92 11.58
C PRO A 333 0.32 20.64 10.55
N VAL A 334 0.95 21.45 9.70
CA VAL A 334 0.28 21.98 8.51
C VAL A 334 -0.01 20.82 7.55
N TYR A 335 -1.22 20.79 7.01
CA TYR A 335 -1.66 19.82 6.02
C TYR A 335 -2.76 20.44 5.16
N ASP A 336 -2.98 19.89 3.97
CA ASP A 336 -4.07 20.31 3.09
C ASP A 336 -5.30 19.42 3.23
N ILE A 337 -5.06 18.11 3.35
CA ILE A 337 -6.09 17.07 3.39
C ILE A 337 -5.80 16.13 4.55
N ALA A 338 -6.83 15.80 5.34
CA ALA A 338 -6.74 14.78 6.38
C ALA A 338 -7.52 13.53 5.98
N VAL A 339 -6.87 12.37 6.04
CA VAL A 339 -7.48 11.09 5.69
C VAL A 339 -7.41 10.15 6.89
N ALA A 340 -8.58 9.80 7.43
CA ALA A 340 -8.70 8.79 8.48
C ALA A 340 -8.83 7.41 7.85
N VAL A 341 -8.02 6.46 8.32
CA VAL A 341 -8.01 5.08 7.88
C VAL A 341 -8.53 4.21 9.02
N THR A 342 -9.53 3.38 8.71
CA THR A 342 -10.17 2.49 9.68
C THR A 342 -10.32 1.09 9.12
N LYS A 343 -10.34 0.09 10.01
CA LYS A 343 -10.70 -1.29 9.67
C LYS A 343 -12.22 -1.54 9.80
N LEU A 344 -12.99 -0.54 10.20
CA LEU A 344 -14.44 -0.66 10.36
C LEU A 344 -15.13 -0.55 9.00
N ASP A 345 -16.13 -1.40 8.77
CA ASP A 345 -17.00 -1.33 7.61
C ASP A 345 -17.63 0.07 7.54
N MET A 346 -17.58 0.70 6.38
CA MET A 346 -18.29 1.96 6.21
C MET A 346 -19.73 1.69 5.82
N CYS A 347 -20.66 2.31 6.54
CA CYS A 347 -22.07 2.15 6.25
C CYS A 347 -22.77 3.50 6.12
N ARG A 348 -23.72 3.57 5.18
CA ARG A 348 -24.57 4.74 5.01
C ARG A 348 -25.91 4.47 5.66
N ARG A 349 -26.15 5.15 6.78
CA ARG A 349 -27.38 4.99 7.55
C ARG A 349 -28.52 5.75 6.90
N GLN A 350 -29.61 5.04 6.63
CA GLN A 350 -30.87 5.65 6.21
C GLN A 350 -31.70 5.96 7.45
N TYR A 351 -31.87 7.25 7.77
CA TYR A 351 -32.59 7.69 8.98
C TYR A 351 -34.06 7.25 9.04
N ALA A 352 -34.67 6.88 7.91
CA ALA A 352 -36.08 6.50 7.86
C ALA A 352 -36.36 5.12 8.49
N ASN A 353 -35.37 4.21 8.50
CA ASN A 353 -35.52 2.83 8.95
C ASN A 353 -34.31 2.31 9.76
N ASP A 354 -33.32 3.17 10.02
CA ASP A 354 -32.04 2.81 10.67
C ASP A 354 -31.28 1.67 9.95
N VAL A 355 -31.58 1.43 8.67
CA VAL A 355 -30.87 0.45 7.86
C VAL A 355 -29.52 1.05 7.47
N CYS A 356 -28.44 0.32 7.76
CA CYS A 356 -27.09 0.71 7.34
C CYS A 356 -26.64 -0.11 6.14
N ASN A 357 -26.56 0.53 4.98
CA ASN A 357 -26.04 -0.11 3.77
C ASN A 357 -24.51 -0.13 3.81
N ARG A 358 -23.91 -1.32 3.75
CA ARG A 358 -22.46 -1.58 3.88
C ARG A 358 -21.70 -1.64 2.53
N GLY A 359 -22.23 -1.05 1.47
CA GLY A 359 -21.55 -0.98 0.17
C GLY A 359 -20.49 0.13 0.02
N THR A 360 -20.27 0.93 1.07
CA THR A 360 -19.32 2.06 1.04
C THR A 360 -17.97 1.59 1.56
N ALA A 361 -16.87 1.95 0.90
CA ALA A 361 -15.51 1.68 1.38
C ALA A 361 -14.73 2.97 1.69
N GLY A 362 -15.23 4.13 1.24
CA GLY A 362 -14.62 5.43 1.45
C GLY A 362 -15.69 6.53 1.43
N PHE A 363 -15.39 7.68 2.03
CA PHE A 363 -16.27 8.83 2.00
C PHE A 363 -15.51 10.16 2.10
N ALA A 364 -15.76 11.05 1.15
CA ALA A 364 -15.18 12.39 1.10
C ALA A 364 -16.15 13.43 0.52
N TYR A 365 -15.82 14.71 0.67
CA TYR A 365 -16.55 15.81 0.04
C TYR A 365 -16.00 16.10 -1.36
N VAL A 366 -16.89 16.24 -2.35
CA VAL A 366 -16.47 16.67 -3.69
C VAL A 366 -16.00 18.13 -3.66
N GLY A 367 -14.78 18.39 -4.11
CA GLY A 367 -14.15 19.72 -4.07
C GLY A 367 -13.87 20.22 -2.65
N GLY A 368 -13.69 19.30 -1.69
CA GLY A 368 -13.45 19.63 -0.29
C GLY A 368 -12.05 20.13 0.04
N ALA A 369 -11.05 19.89 -0.82
CA ALA A 369 -9.67 20.32 -0.56
C ALA A 369 -9.59 21.85 -0.40
N CYS A 370 -8.80 22.32 0.59
CA CYS A 370 -8.67 23.72 1.00
C CYS A 370 -9.98 24.42 1.46
N VAL A 371 -11.11 23.72 1.58
CA VAL A 371 -12.39 24.35 1.94
C VAL A 371 -12.61 24.33 3.45
N VAL A 372 -12.71 25.52 4.03
CA VAL A 372 -13.05 25.75 5.44
C VAL A 372 -14.38 26.49 5.54
N ASN A 373 -15.37 25.87 6.19
CA ASN A 373 -16.67 26.49 6.45
C ASN A 373 -16.70 27.08 7.86
N LYS A 374 -16.44 28.39 7.97
CA LYS A 374 -16.44 29.11 9.25
C LYS A 374 -17.82 29.16 9.91
N ARG A 375 -18.91 29.19 9.14
CA ARG A 375 -20.28 29.26 9.68
C ARG A 375 -20.70 27.95 10.35
N LEU A 376 -20.29 26.82 9.77
CA LEU A 376 -20.57 25.49 10.30
C LEU A 376 -19.43 24.96 11.18
N GLU A 377 -18.40 25.78 11.43
CA GLU A 377 -17.20 25.42 12.18
C GLU A 377 -16.62 24.06 11.77
N LYS A 378 -16.45 23.85 10.46
CA LYS A 378 -15.94 22.58 9.93
C LYS A 378 -14.98 22.77 8.76
N VAL A 379 -14.00 21.88 8.64
CA VAL A 379 -13.21 21.70 7.43
C VAL A 379 -13.86 20.64 6.55
N ASN A 380 -13.82 20.82 5.24
CA ASN A 380 -14.30 19.85 4.26
C ASN A 380 -13.15 19.08 3.59
N SER A 381 -11.90 19.39 3.90
CA SER A 381 -10.71 18.71 3.37
C SER A 381 -10.41 17.40 4.12
N VAL A 382 -11.46 16.60 4.31
CA VAL A 382 -11.41 15.35 5.07
C VAL A 382 -11.93 14.18 4.23
N ALA A 383 -11.34 13.02 4.43
CA ALA A 383 -11.82 11.74 3.93
C ALA A 383 -11.71 10.65 5.00
N ILE A 384 -12.59 9.65 4.93
CA ILE A 384 -12.49 8.42 5.71
C ILE A 384 -12.41 7.27 4.71
N ILE A 385 -11.50 6.33 4.93
CA ILE A 385 -11.33 5.14 4.10
C ILE A 385 -11.27 3.88 4.95
N GLU A 386 -11.78 2.80 4.38
CA GLU A 386 -11.61 1.44 4.87
C GLU A 386 -10.29 0.86 4.36
N ASP A 387 -9.51 0.28 5.26
CA ASP A 387 -8.36 -0.55 4.91
C ASP A 387 -8.23 -1.73 5.89
N THR A 388 -8.09 -2.92 5.32
CA THR A 388 -7.99 -4.19 6.06
C THR A 388 -6.54 -4.57 6.37
N GLY A 389 -5.56 -3.70 6.08
CA GLY A 389 -4.14 -3.93 6.35
C GLY A 389 -3.43 -4.75 5.26
N GLY A 390 -4.13 -5.10 4.18
CA GLY A 390 -3.65 -5.82 3.01
C GLY A 390 -3.43 -4.95 1.78
N PHE A 391 -3.43 -3.62 1.94
CA PHE A 391 -3.40 -2.58 0.88
C PHE A 391 -4.69 -2.45 0.04
N SER A 392 -5.79 -3.03 0.52
CA SER A 392 -7.11 -2.96 -0.10
C SER A 392 -7.64 -1.51 -0.22
N GLY A 393 -7.22 -0.63 0.70
CA GLY A 393 -7.63 0.77 0.74
C GLY A 393 -6.94 1.69 -0.28
N ILE A 394 -5.91 1.26 -1.03
CA ILE A 394 -5.13 2.16 -1.90
C ILE A 394 -6.00 2.82 -2.98
N ILE A 395 -6.77 2.02 -3.72
CA ILE A 395 -7.63 2.54 -4.79
C ILE A 395 -8.80 3.34 -4.21
N VAL A 396 -9.25 3.00 -3.00
CA VAL A 396 -10.26 3.77 -2.25
C VAL A 396 -9.71 5.14 -1.87
N ALA A 397 -8.51 5.21 -1.30
CA ALA A 397 -7.85 6.48 -0.97
C ALA A 397 -7.65 7.37 -2.19
N ALA A 398 -7.20 6.79 -3.31
CA ALA A 398 -7.10 7.52 -4.58
C ALA A 398 -8.48 8.07 -5.00
N HIS A 399 -9.53 7.26 -4.94
CA HIS A 399 -10.89 7.68 -5.27
C HIS A 399 -11.35 8.85 -4.38
N GLU A 400 -11.20 8.75 -3.06
CA GLU A 400 -11.63 9.79 -2.13
C GLU A 400 -10.82 11.09 -2.24
N VAL A 401 -9.51 11.00 -2.47
CA VAL A 401 -8.69 12.19 -2.77
C VAL A 401 -9.11 12.77 -4.13
N GLY A 402 -9.53 11.94 -5.09
CA GLY A 402 -10.12 12.38 -6.36
C GLY A 402 -11.38 13.22 -6.15
N HIS A 403 -12.27 12.79 -5.25
CA HIS A 403 -13.42 13.60 -4.83
C HIS A 403 -12.99 14.94 -4.24
N LEU A 404 -12.03 14.95 -3.30
CA LEU A 404 -11.54 16.20 -2.70
C LEU A 404 -10.98 17.18 -3.72
N LEU A 405 -10.40 16.68 -4.82
CA LEU A 405 -9.89 17.43 -5.97
C LEU A 405 -10.97 17.76 -7.03
N GLY A 406 -12.25 17.53 -6.71
CA GLY A 406 -13.40 17.98 -7.51
C GLY A 406 -13.95 16.97 -8.51
N ALA A 407 -13.41 15.75 -8.59
CA ALA A 407 -14.00 14.71 -9.44
C ALA A 407 -15.31 14.17 -8.84
N VAL A 408 -16.31 13.97 -9.69
CA VAL A 408 -17.52 13.20 -9.36
C VAL A 408 -17.38 11.77 -9.89
N HIS A 409 -18.29 10.88 -9.50
CA HIS A 409 -18.36 9.55 -10.11
C HIS A 409 -18.59 9.65 -11.61
N ASP A 410 -17.99 8.75 -12.38
CA ASP A 410 -18.26 8.65 -13.81
C ASP A 410 -19.77 8.44 -14.02
N GLY A 411 -20.36 9.18 -14.96
CA GLY A 411 -21.81 9.18 -15.23
C GLY A 411 -22.58 10.25 -14.45
N SER A 412 -21.96 10.89 -13.44
CA SER A 412 -22.65 11.88 -12.61
C SER A 412 -22.66 13.29 -13.21
N PRO A 413 -23.73 14.08 -12.97
CA PRO A 413 -23.77 15.50 -13.33
C PRO A 413 -22.81 16.34 -12.48
N PRO A 414 -22.47 17.57 -12.92
CA PRO A 414 -21.65 18.47 -12.13
C PRO A 414 -22.33 18.84 -10.79
N PRO A 415 -21.58 18.97 -9.68
CA PRO A 415 -22.14 19.40 -8.41
C PRO A 415 -22.63 20.84 -8.52
N SER A 416 -23.85 21.13 -8.05
CA SER A 416 -24.47 22.46 -8.19
C SER A 416 -23.68 23.61 -7.54
N TYR A 417 -22.96 23.32 -6.46
CA TYR A 417 -22.18 24.30 -5.70
C TYR A 417 -20.76 24.53 -6.25
N LEU A 418 -20.18 23.53 -6.92
CA LEU A 418 -18.84 23.62 -7.50
C LEU A 418 -18.90 24.01 -8.98
N GLY A 419 -19.95 23.58 -9.68
CA GLY A 419 -20.05 23.67 -11.13
C GLY A 419 -19.13 22.67 -11.83
N GLY A 420 -18.56 23.09 -12.95
CA GLY A 420 -17.59 22.29 -13.69
C GLY A 420 -18.19 21.35 -14.75
N PRO A 421 -17.35 20.49 -15.33
CA PRO A 421 -17.74 19.65 -16.47
C PRO A 421 -18.59 18.44 -16.08
N GLY A 422 -18.61 18.05 -14.79
CA GLY A 422 -19.21 16.78 -14.36
C GLY A 422 -18.54 15.58 -15.02
N ALA A 423 -19.23 14.44 -15.05
CA ALA A 423 -18.76 13.22 -15.69
C ALA A 423 -19.84 12.44 -16.46
N GLU A 424 -20.95 13.08 -16.85
CA GLU A 424 -22.03 12.46 -17.65
C GLU A 424 -21.54 11.84 -18.97
N LYS A 425 -20.40 12.31 -19.51
CA LYS A 425 -19.79 11.80 -20.75
C LYS A 425 -18.94 10.54 -20.55
N CYS A 426 -18.60 10.20 -19.31
CA CYS A 426 -17.85 9.01 -18.96
C CYS A 426 -18.83 8.00 -18.38
N ARG A 427 -18.92 6.81 -18.95
CA ARG A 427 -19.82 5.78 -18.45
C ARG A 427 -19.22 5.15 -17.20
N TRP A 428 -20.01 4.89 -16.18
CA TRP A 428 -19.51 4.21 -14.99
C TRP A 428 -19.03 2.80 -15.34
N GLU A 429 -19.66 2.14 -16.31
CA GLU A 429 -19.28 0.81 -16.80
C GLU A 429 -17.88 0.75 -17.44
N ASP A 430 -17.28 1.89 -17.80
CA ASP A 430 -15.92 1.94 -18.32
C ASP A 430 -14.87 1.54 -17.27
N GLY A 431 -15.22 1.61 -15.98
CA GLY A 431 -14.43 1.02 -14.90
C GLY A 431 -13.15 1.78 -14.52
N TYR A 432 -13.11 3.09 -14.71
CA TYR A 432 -12.01 3.95 -14.23
C TYR A 432 -12.05 4.15 -12.70
N ILE A 433 -11.06 4.83 -12.12
CA ILE A 433 -10.96 5.02 -10.65
C ILE A 433 -12.26 5.60 -10.04
N MET A 434 -12.97 6.49 -10.74
CA MET A 434 -14.22 7.11 -10.28
C MET A 434 -15.47 6.28 -10.58
N SER A 435 -15.31 5.03 -11.00
CA SER A 435 -16.38 4.05 -11.19
C SER A 435 -16.48 3.08 -10.00
N ASP A 436 -17.66 2.51 -9.83
CA ASP A 436 -17.90 1.40 -8.92
C ASP A 436 -17.34 0.06 -9.45
N LEU A 437 -17.12 -0.09 -10.77
CA LEU A 437 -16.66 -1.31 -11.45
C LEU A 437 -15.15 -1.29 -11.80
N ARG A 438 -14.28 -1.41 -10.81
CA ARG A 438 -12.81 -1.29 -10.99
C ARG A 438 -12.11 -2.64 -11.17
N HIS A 439 -12.61 -3.47 -12.08
CA HIS A 439 -12.19 -4.88 -12.21
C HIS A 439 -11.13 -5.13 -13.30
N THR A 440 -10.72 -4.09 -14.02
CA THR A 440 -9.75 -4.17 -15.13
C THR A 440 -8.59 -3.21 -14.89
N GLU A 441 -7.60 -3.19 -15.79
CA GLU A 441 -6.49 -2.23 -15.72
C GLU A 441 -6.95 -0.76 -15.84
N LYS A 442 -8.19 -0.51 -16.28
CA LYS A 442 -8.79 0.84 -16.26
C LYS A 442 -9.04 1.33 -14.84
N GLY A 443 -9.28 0.43 -13.88
CA GLY A 443 -9.47 0.74 -12.46
C GLY A 443 -8.26 1.40 -11.80
N PHE A 444 -7.14 1.46 -12.52
CA PHE A 444 -5.89 2.09 -12.13
C PHE A 444 -5.65 3.43 -12.80
N LYS A 445 -6.57 3.89 -13.66
CA LYS A 445 -6.46 5.10 -14.49
C LYS A 445 -7.62 6.05 -14.22
N TRP A 446 -7.38 7.32 -14.49
CA TRP A 446 -8.40 8.37 -14.45
C TRP A 446 -9.13 8.48 -15.78
N SER A 447 -10.46 8.62 -15.73
CA SER A 447 -11.26 8.94 -16.91
C SER A 447 -10.93 10.36 -17.39
N HIS A 448 -11.17 10.65 -18.67
CA HIS A 448 -10.99 12.01 -19.19
C HIS A 448 -11.91 13.04 -18.51
N CYS A 449 -13.06 12.62 -17.97
CA CYS A 449 -13.95 13.47 -17.18
C CYS A 449 -13.36 13.80 -15.80
N SER A 450 -12.74 12.81 -15.15
CA SER A 450 -12.01 13.01 -13.89
C SER A 450 -10.87 14.02 -14.08
N VAL A 451 -10.07 13.83 -15.13
CA VAL A 451 -8.98 14.77 -15.48
C VAL A 451 -9.51 16.18 -15.74
N SER A 452 -10.63 16.31 -16.48
CA SER A 452 -11.27 17.61 -16.73
C SER A 452 -11.78 18.26 -15.45
N SER A 453 -12.28 17.47 -14.52
CA SER A 453 -12.75 17.94 -13.20
C SER A 453 -11.58 18.43 -12.34
N PHE A 454 -10.44 17.72 -12.34
CA PHE A 454 -9.22 18.20 -11.69
C PHE A 454 -8.76 19.53 -12.26
N HIS A 455 -8.70 19.67 -13.59
CA HIS A 455 -8.38 20.95 -14.23
C HIS A 455 -9.33 22.06 -13.79
N HIS A 456 -10.64 21.78 -13.75
CA HIS A 456 -11.63 22.76 -13.34
C HIS A 456 -11.45 23.21 -11.89
N PHE A 457 -11.31 22.26 -10.96
CA PHE A 457 -11.14 22.53 -9.54
C PHE A 457 -9.84 23.29 -9.26
N LEU A 458 -8.73 22.84 -9.86
CA LEU A 458 -7.43 23.46 -9.66
C LEU A 458 -7.36 24.86 -10.26
N ASN A 459 -8.05 25.14 -11.36
CA ASN A 459 -8.15 26.52 -11.86
C ASN A 459 -9.20 27.37 -11.12
N GLY A 460 -9.82 26.83 -10.07
CA GLY A 460 -10.76 27.53 -9.20
C GLY A 460 -10.07 28.33 -8.10
N ASP A 461 -10.83 29.22 -7.46
CA ASP A 461 -10.31 30.10 -6.40
C ASP A 461 -9.99 29.36 -5.08
N THR A 462 -10.46 28.13 -4.92
CA THR A 462 -10.37 27.38 -3.67
C THR A 462 -9.11 26.54 -3.54
N ALA A 463 -8.46 26.14 -4.63
CA ALA A 463 -7.39 25.13 -4.61
C ALA A 463 -6.00 25.64 -4.18
N THR A 464 -5.88 26.88 -3.72
CA THR A 464 -4.60 27.57 -3.52
C THR A 464 -3.70 26.95 -2.45
N CYS A 465 -4.24 26.20 -1.49
CA CYS A 465 -3.43 25.50 -0.48
C CYS A 465 -2.57 24.37 -1.09
N LEU A 466 -2.93 23.86 -2.28
CA LEU A 466 -2.21 22.75 -2.91
C LEU A 466 -0.99 23.22 -3.74
N TYR A 467 -0.71 24.52 -3.79
CA TYR A 467 0.27 25.10 -4.72
C TYR A 467 1.67 25.23 -4.12
N ASN A 468 1.79 25.22 -2.80
CA ASN A 468 3.10 25.21 -2.16
C ASN A 468 3.73 23.83 -2.30
N ALA A 469 5.03 23.81 -2.59
CA ALA A 469 5.82 22.61 -2.40
C ALA A 469 5.83 22.25 -0.89
N PRO A 470 5.91 20.96 -0.54
CA PRO A 470 5.97 20.53 0.84
C PRO A 470 7.19 21.13 1.54
N HIS A 471 7.07 21.34 2.86
CA HIS A 471 8.08 22.04 3.66
C HIS A 471 9.39 21.25 3.83
N GLU A 472 9.36 19.94 3.58
CA GLU A 472 10.51 19.03 3.63
C GLU A 472 10.76 18.44 2.24
N ASP A 473 11.95 18.68 1.67
CA ASP A 473 12.35 18.26 0.32
C ASP A 473 12.70 16.75 0.20
N GLU A 474 12.49 15.97 1.26
CA GLU A 474 12.80 14.53 1.25
C GLU A 474 11.65 13.74 0.62
N ALA A 475 11.83 13.39 -0.65
CA ALA A 475 10.94 12.44 -1.31
C ALA A 475 10.94 11.11 -0.55
N LEU A 476 9.77 10.71 -0.05
CA LEU A 476 9.63 9.45 0.66
C LEU A 476 10.12 8.28 -0.24
N PRO A 477 10.81 7.29 0.36
CA PRO A 477 11.23 6.07 -0.30
C PRO A 477 10.11 5.41 -1.10
N ARG A 478 10.35 5.09 -2.37
CA ARG A 478 9.32 4.55 -3.26
C ARG A 478 9.20 3.03 -3.13
N VAL A 479 8.75 2.58 -1.96
CA VAL A 479 8.47 1.17 -1.71
C VAL A 479 7.14 0.80 -2.31
N LEU A 480 7.18 -0.11 -3.28
CA LEU A 480 5.98 -0.70 -3.85
C LEU A 480 5.29 -1.62 -2.81
N PRO A 481 4.00 -1.41 -2.51
CA PRO A 481 3.24 -2.17 -1.52
C PRO A 481 3.35 -3.70 -1.62
N GLY A 482 3.33 -4.23 -2.83
CA GLY A 482 3.40 -5.67 -3.11
C GLY A 482 4.76 -6.30 -2.81
N LYS A 483 5.81 -5.49 -2.62
CA LYS A 483 7.11 -5.96 -2.11
C LYS A 483 7.11 -6.12 -0.58
N LEU A 484 6.18 -5.46 0.13
CA LEU A 484 6.00 -5.59 1.58
C LEU A 484 5.14 -6.79 1.96
N LEU A 485 4.08 -7.06 1.20
CA LEU A 485 3.14 -8.14 1.46
C LEU A 485 2.96 -9.02 0.22
N SER A 486 3.28 -10.30 0.34
CA SER A 486 2.91 -11.31 -0.67
C SER A 486 1.40 -11.35 -0.91
N LEU A 487 0.96 -11.88 -2.05
CA LEU A 487 -0.47 -12.09 -2.37
C LEU A 487 -1.23 -12.81 -1.23
N ASP A 488 -0.65 -13.88 -0.68
CA ASP A 488 -1.23 -14.62 0.44
C ASP A 488 -1.31 -13.78 1.73
N ALA A 489 -0.38 -12.84 1.93
CA ALA A 489 -0.39 -11.96 3.10
C ALA A 489 -1.43 -10.84 2.95
N GLN A 490 -1.65 -10.35 1.73
CA GLN A 490 -2.74 -9.42 1.42
C GLN A 490 -4.09 -10.11 1.70
N CYS A 491 -4.32 -11.30 1.15
CA CYS A 491 -5.55 -12.07 1.42
C CYS A 491 -5.72 -12.44 2.90
N ARG A 492 -4.64 -12.73 3.62
CA ARG A 492 -4.72 -13.02 5.06
C ARG A 492 -5.18 -11.80 5.86
N LYS A 493 -4.78 -10.60 5.45
CA LYS A 493 -5.22 -9.35 6.08
C LYS A 493 -6.68 -9.03 5.73
N ASP A 494 -7.08 -9.30 4.49
CA ASP A 494 -8.41 -8.96 3.98
C ASP A 494 -9.49 -9.95 4.43
N ARG A 495 -9.21 -11.26 4.33
CA ARG A 495 -10.19 -12.35 4.50
C ARG A 495 -9.74 -13.44 5.48
N GLY A 496 -8.51 -13.39 5.97
CA GLY A 496 -7.95 -14.42 6.86
C GLY A 496 -7.47 -15.68 6.13
N THR A 497 -7.27 -15.61 4.81
CA THR A 497 -7.05 -16.76 3.92
C THR A 497 -5.94 -16.51 2.89
N SER A 498 -5.62 -17.51 2.06
CA SER A 498 -4.61 -17.40 1.00
C SER A 498 -5.17 -16.86 -0.33
N ALA A 499 -4.27 -16.44 -1.21
CA ALA A 499 -4.62 -16.08 -2.57
C ALA A 499 -4.90 -17.35 -3.39
N CYS A 500 -5.97 -17.32 -4.18
CA CYS A 500 -6.36 -18.47 -5.01
C CYS A 500 -5.53 -18.59 -6.28
N PHE A 501 -5.14 -17.45 -6.86
CA PHE A 501 -4.37 -17.37 -8.08
C PHE A 501 -3.10 -16.54 -7.84
N LYS A 502 -2.06 -16.81 -8.63
CA LYS A 502 -0.75 -16.13 -8.55
C LYS A 502 -0.22 -15.77 -9.95
N ASP A 503 -1.14 -15.63 -10.90
CA ASP A 503 -0.90 -15.26 -12.30
C ASP A 503 -1.30 -13.80 -12.56
N ASP A 504 -1.32 -13.40 -13.83
CA ASP A 504 -1.59 -12.04 -14.29
C ASP A 504 -2.91 -11.45 -13.79
N ARG A 505 -3.92 -12.28 -13.55
CA ARG A 505 -5.26 -11.87 -13.09
C ARG A 505 -5.20 -11.12 -11.76
N VAL A 506 -4.26 -11.48 -10.89
CA VAL A 506 -4.12 -10.89 -9.55
C VAL A 506 -3.88 -9.38 -9.61
N CYS A 507 -3.27 -8.89 -10.70
CA CYS A 507 -2.92 -7.49 -10.84
C CYS A 507 -4.16 -6.59 -10.97
N ALA A 508 -5.22 -7.06 -11.62
CA ALA A 508 -6.49 -6.33 -11.69
C ALA A 508 -7.45 -6.73 -10.57
N GLN A 509 -7.44 -8.00 -10.17
CA GLN A 509 -8.30 -8.54 -9.13
C GLN A 509 -7.58 -9.64 -8.34
N LEU A 510 -7.28 -9.39 -7.06
CA LEU A 510 -6.84 -10.42 -6.15
C LEU A 510 -8.04 -11.24 -5.68
N PHE A 511 -7.97 -12.54 -5.90
CA PHE A 511 -8.95 -13.52 -5.44
C PHE A 511 -8.44 -14.15 -4.16
N CYS A 512 -9.17 -13.94 -3.08
CA CYS A 512 -8.87 -14.53 -1.79
C CYS A 512 -9.86 -15.65 -1.51
N PHE A 513 -9.36 -16.78 -1.02
CA PHE A 513 -10.22 -17.85 -0.55
C PHE A 513 -11.12 -17.32 0.58
N ASP A 514 -12.33 -17.80 0.74
CA ASP A 514 -13.16 -17.47 1.89
C ASP A 514 -13.54 -18.78 2.59
N ALA A 515 -13.09 -18.95 3.83
CA ALA A 515 -13.34 -20.18 4.56
C ALA A 515 -14.82 -20.36 4.94
N GLY A 516 -15.58 -19.24 5.00
CA GLY A 516 -17.01 -19.28 5.29
C GLY A 516 -17.83 -19.84 4.13
N SER A 517 -17.59 -19.33 2.92
CA SER A 517 -18.28 -19.78 1.71
C SER A 517 -17.63 -20.98 1.01
N GLY A 518 -16.33 -21.21 1.21
CA GLY A 518 -15.55 -22.23 0.51
C GLY A 518 -15.11 -21.81 -0.90
N TYR A 519 -15.36 -20.56 -1.32
CA TYR A 519 -15.10 -20.07 -2.67
C TYR A 519 -14.00 -19.01 -2.71
N CYS A 520 -13.43 -18.81 -3.89
CA CYS A 520 -12.52 -17.71 -4.17
C CYS A 520 -13.30 -16.45 -4.51
N VAL A 521 -13.16 -15.42 -3.67
CA VAL A 521 -13.91 -14.17 -3.81
C VAL A 521 -12.94 -13.07 -4.26
N ALA A 522 -13.24 -12.45 -5.40
CA ALA A 522 -12.56 -11.24 -5.83
C ALA A 522 -12.77 -10.14 -4.79
N TYR A 523 -11.70 -9.46 -4.39
CA TYR A 523 -11.81 -8.38 -3.41
C TYR A 523 -11.29 -7.06 -3.97
N ARG A 524 -9.98 -6.88 -3.99
CA ARG A 524 -9.29 -5.69 -4.50
C ARG A 524 -8.12 -6.14 -5.38
N PRO A 525 -7.60 -5.30 -6.27
CA PRO A 525 -6.37 -5.64 -6.99
C PRO A 525 -5.22 -5.95 -6.06
N ALA A 526 -4.31 -6.83 -6.49
CA ALA A 526 -3.04 -7.01 -5.79
C ALA A 526 -2.25 -5.71 -5.76
N ALA A 527 -1.57 -5.47 -4.64
CA ALA A 527 -0.78 -4.28 -4.44
C ALA A 527 0.38 -4.19 -5.46
N GLU A 528 0.66 -2.99 -5.97
CA GLU A 528 1.71 -2.77 -6.99
C GLU A 528 3.06 -3.36 -6.53
N GLY A 529 3.78 -4.03 -7.43
CA GLY A 529 5.01 -4.76 -7.11
C GLY A 529 4.82 -6.22 -6.65
N SER A 530 3.57 -6.69 -6.52
CA SER A 530 3.27 -8.09 -6.20
C SER A 530 3.72 -9.00 -7.34
N PRO A 531 4.28 -10.19 -7.07
CA PRO A 531 4.63 -11.15 -8.12
C PRO A 531 3.36 -11.69 -8.80
N CYS A 532 3.40 -11.85 -10.11
CA CYS A 532 2.29 -12.35 -10.93
C CYS A 532 2.72 -13.37 -12.00
N GLY A 533 3.98 -13.82 -11.93
CA GLY A 533 4.60 -14.74 -12.86
C GLY A 533 6.11 -14.81 -12.64
N ASP A 534 6.79 -15.65 -13.41
CA ASP A 534 8.24 -15.83 -13.30
C ASP A 534 8.99 -14.56 -13.73
N GLY A 535 9.58 -13.85 -12.77
CA GLY A 535 10.25 -12.56 -13.02
C GLY A 535 9.30 -11.42 -13.44
N GLN A 536 8.00 -11.57 -13.17
CA GLN A 536 6.97 -10.58 -13.48
C GLN A 536 6.29 -10.06 -12.22
N TYR A 537 5.85 -8.80 -12.26
CA TYR A 537 5.18 -8.14 -11.15
C TYR A 537 4.02 -7.26 -11.62
N CYS A 538 3.10 -6.96 -10.71
CA CYS A 538 1.94 -6.14 -10.98
C CYS A 538 2.30 -4.66 -11.05
N LEU A 539 1.99 -4.03 -12.18
CA LEU A 539 2.11 -2.60 -12.40
C LEU A 539 0.90 -2.08 -13.19
N ASN A 540 0.19 -1.11 -12.63
CA ASN A 540 -1.00 -0.48 -13.24
C ASN A 540 -2.06 -1.48 -13.70
N GLY A 541 -2.34 -2.49 -12.88
CA GLY A 541 -3.31 -3.54 -13.19
C GLY A 541 -2.85 -4.57 -14.23
N LYS A 542 -1.56 -4.58 -14.61
CA LYS A 542 -0.98 -5.54 -15.56
C LYS A 542 0.19 -6.29 -14.96
N CYS A 543 0.39 -7.52 -15.42
CA CYS A 543 1.60 -8.27 -15.12
C CYS A 543 2.70 -7.91 -16.12
N VAL A 544 3.78 -7.29 -15.64
CA VAL A 544 4.89 -6.81 -16.47
C VAL A 544 6.21 -7.46 -16.03
N ALA A 545 7.12 -7.67 -16.98
CA ALA A 545 8.44 -8.22 -16.67
C ALA A 545 9.32 -7.19 -15.95
N GLU A 546 10.17 -7.66 -15.02
CA GLU A 546 11.17 -6.84 -14.30
C GLU A 546 12.15 -6.10 -15.22
N HIS A 547 12.24 -6.51 -16.49
CA HIS A 547 13.14 -5.96 -17.51
C HIS A 547 12.53 -4.92 -18.46
N GLU A 548 11.36 -4.33 -18.16
CA GLU A 548 10.92 -3.12 -18.89
C GLU A 548 11.62 -1.82 -18.42
N ASN A 549 12.79 -1.93 -17.78
CA ASN A 549 13.83 -0.90 -17.79
C ASN A 549 14.78 -1.06 -18.99
N ILE A 550 14.28 -1.54 -20.14
CA ILE A 550 14.89 -1.13 -21.40
C ILE A 550 14.70 0.38 -21.44
N ILE A 551 15.77 1.12 -21.12
CA ILE A 551 15.94 2.51 -21.54
C ILE A 551 15.36 2.56 -22.96
N PRO A 552 14.27 3.30 -23.24
CA PRO A 552 13.87 3.49 -24.62
C PRO A 552 15.11 4.04 -25.29
N ASP A 553 15.70 3.27 -26.19
CA ASP A 553 16.87 3.70 -26.91
C ASP A 553 16.41 4.85 -27.81
N TYR A 554 16.45 6.07 -27.26
CA TYR A 554 16.15 7.30 -27.97
C TYR A 554 17.23 7.60 -29.02
N THR A 555 18.22 6.71 -29.24
CA THR A 555 19.23 6.91 -30.29
C THR A 555 18.72 6.65 -31.71
N GLN A 556 17.48 6.17 -31.91
CA GLN A 556 16.92 6.04 -33.27
C GLN A 556 16.15 7.27 -33.79
N ASN A 557 16.05 8.37 -33.02
CA ASN A 557 15.43 9.62 -33.50
C ASN A 557 16.33 10.84 -33.37
N ILE A 558 17.62 10.70 -33.71
CA ILE A 558 18.43 11.85 -34.09
C ILE A 558 18.22 12.06 -35.60
N PRO A 559 17.52 13.12 -36.05
CA PRO A 559 17.63 13.53 -37.44
C PRO A 559 19.11 13.85 -37.68
N THR A 560 19.75 13.06 -38.54
CA THR A 560 21.11 13.32 -39.03
C THR A 560 21.14 14.66 -39.72
N TYR A 561 21.42 15.73 -38.98
CA TYR A 561 21.91 16.97 -39.55
C TYR A 561 23.34 16.73 -40.01
N ILE A 562 23.49 16.41 -41.29
CA ILE A 562 24.78 16.42 -41.97
C ILE A 562 25.28 17.87 -41.92
N ARG A 563 26.25 18.13 -41.05
CA ARG A 563 27.09 19.33 -41.09
C ARG A 563 27.98 19.18 -42.33
N ARG A 564 27.67 19.88 -43.42
CA ARG A 564 28.61 20.07 -44.52
C ARG A 564 29.63 21.12 -44.09
N ASP A 565 30.86 20.69 -43.93
CA ASP A 565 32.00 21.60 -43.81
C ASP A 565 32.15 22.42 -45.10
N SER A 566 32.49 23.68 -44.84
CA SER A 566 32.87 24.78 -45.72
C SER A 566 33.69 24.40 -46.95
N ILE A 567 33.31 24.95 -48.12
CA ILE A 567 34.19 25.41 -49.22
C ILE A 567 33.36 26.30 -50.17
N PHE A 568 33.79 27.58 -50.28
CA PHE A 568 33.58 28.57 -51.36
C PHE A 568 32.20 29.26 -51.59
N SER A 569 32.21 30.58 -51.40
CA SER A 569 31.37 31.61 -52.09
C SER A 569 31.85 31.81 -53.55
N PRO A 570 31.12 32.47 -54.50
CA PRO A 570 30.16 33.56 -54.28
C PRO A 570 28.93 33.69 -55.25
N THR A 571 28.06 34.66 -54.92
CA THR A 571 27.14 35.46 -55.79
C THR A 571 25.73 34.98 -56.21
N LEU A 572 24.81 35.96 -56.11
CA LEU A 572 23.62 36.28 -56.93
C LEU A 572 22.19 35.78 -56.54
N HIS A 573 21.32 36.80 -56.46
CA HIS A 573 19.86 36.91 -56.39
C HIS A 573 18.98 35.70 -56.80
N ASN A 574 17.91 35.41 -56.03
CA ASN A 574 16.51 35.76 -56.33
C ASN A 574 15.49 35.06 -55.39
N ARG A 575 14.27 35.63 -55.36
CA ARG A 575 13.08 35.36 -54.52
C ARG A 575 12.32 34.02 -54.84
N PRO A 576 11.20 33.67 -54.16
CA PRO A 576 10.82 32.34 -53.61
C PRO A 576 9.82 31.53 -54.47
N ILE A 577 9.56 30.25 -54.13
CA ILE A 577 8.40 29.47 -54.64
C ILE A 577 7.85 28.47 -53.59
N PHE A 578 6.55 28.58 -53.29
CA PHE A 578 5.69 27.53 -52.70
C PHE A 578 5.31 26.50 -53.78
N ALA A 579 5.26 25.21 -53.47
CA ALA A 579 4.68 24.20 -54.35
C ALA A 579 3.68 23.29 -53.62
N GLN A 580 2.44 23.32 -54.12
CA GLN A 580 1.38 22.36 -53.92
C GLN A 580 1.77 20.99 -54.50
N TYR A 581 1.15 19.90 -54.02
CA TYR A 581 0.99 18.71 -54.85
C TYR A 581 -0.43 18.14 -54.77
N ASN A 582 -0.99 17.96 -55.96
CA ASN A 582 -2.32 17.48 -56.30
C ASN A 582 -2.41 15.95 -56.33
N SER A 583 -3.65 15.49 -56.21
CA SER A 583 -4.15 14.13 -56.42
C SER A 583 -4.25 13.71 -57.89
N THR A 584 -4.54 12.40 -58.08
CA THR A 584 -5.06 11.64 -59.25
C THR A 584 -4.03 11.04 -60.21
N ASP A 585 -4.23 9.89 -60.87
CA ASP A 585 -4.98 8.64 -60.69
C ASP A 585 -4.63 7.74 -61.93
N TYR A 586 -4.93 6.44 -61.85
CA TYR A 586 -5.17 5.48 -62.96
C TYR A 586 -4.08 4.62 -63.68
N ARG A 587 -4.23 3.29 -63.44
CA ARG A 587 -4.30 2.10 -64.35
C ARG A 587 -3.05 1.56 -65.09
N ASN A 588 -2.77 0.25 -64.94
CA ASN A 588 -3.39 -0.85 -65.73
C ASN A 588 -2.90 -2.28 -65.36
N ARG A 589 -3.85 -3.25 -65.38
CA ARG A 589 -3.86 -4.68 -65.85
C ARG A 589 -2.65 -5.60 -65.57
N GLY A 590 -2.76 -6.88 -65.21
CA GLY A 590 -3.90 -7.81 -65.08
C GLY A 590 -3.45 -9.25 -65.43
N ARG A 591 -3.85 -10.25 -64.65
CA ARG A 591 -4.44 -11.53 -65.08
C ARG A 591 -4.95 -12.29 -63.87
#